data_AF-A0A7X8CZI8-F1
#
_entry.id   AF-A0A7X8CZI8-F1
#
_cell.length_a   1.000
_cell.length_b   1.000
_cell.length_c   1.000
_cell.angle_alpha   90.00
_cell.angle_beta   90.00
_cell.angle_gamma   90.00
#
_symmetry.space_group_name_H-M   'P 1'
#
loop_
_entity.id
_entity.type
_entity.pdbx_description
1 polymer ?
#
loop_
_entity_poly.entity_id
_entity_poly.type
_entity_poly.pdbx_seq_one_letter_code
_entity_poly.pdbx_strand_id
1 'polypeptide(L)' 'LTSKDGQTALVIAVGRNDVDLCRRLLSYGADPDIADKLGFSARKYAELFHNPDMVGLFAR' A
#
# COMPACT_ATOMS: atom_id res chain seq x y z
N LEU A 1 5.64 -11.68 2.82
CA LEU A 1 5.22 -11.95 4.22
C LEU A 1 4.09 -11.00 4.57
N THR A 2 3.04 -11.49 5.23
CA THR A 2 1.85 -10.71 5.62
C THR A 2 1.62 -10.77 7.12
N SER A 3 0.92 -9.78 7.66
CA SER A 3 0.45 -9.77 9.06
C SER A 3 -0.63 -10.84 9.28
N LYS A 4 -1.06 -11.04 10.54
CA LYS A 4 -2.21 -11.89 10.90
C LYS A 4 -3.49 -11.50 10.15
N ASP A 5 -3.62 -10.24 9.74
CA ASP A 5 -4.76 -9.73 8.98
C ASP A 5 -4.56 -9.79 7.45
N GLY A 6 -3.48 -10.43 6.98
CA GLY A 6 -3.15 -10.51 5.56
C GLY A 6 -2.51 -9.23 5.01
N GLN A 7 -2.31 -8.20 5.83
CA GLN A 7 -1.72 -6.94 5.39
C GLN A 7 -0.26 -7.13 4.98
N THR A 8 0.10 -6.63 3.80
CA THR A 8 1.49 -6.51 3.37
C THR A 8 2.17 -5.33 4.08
N ALA A 9 3.50 -5.28 4.03
CA ALA A 9 4.23 -4.10 4.49
C ALA A 9 3.76 -2.81 3.77
N LEU A 10 3.32 -2.93 2.52
CA LEU A 10 2.84 -1.80 1.74
C LEU A 10 1.45 -1.32 2.18
N VAL A 11 0.54 -2.24 2.54
CA VAL A 11 -0.76 -1.88 3.15
C VAL A 11 -0.54 -1.11 4.45
N ILE A 12 0.37 -1.60 5.30
CA ILE A 12 0.70 -0.94 6.58
C ILE A 12 1.29 0.45 6.33
N ALA A 13 2.19 0.60 5.36
CA ALA A 13 2.80 1.89 5.02
C ALA A 13 1.75 2.92 4.52
N VAL A 14 0.81 2.48 3.66
CA VAL A 14 -0.31 3.32 3.21
C VAL A 14 -1.19 3.76 4.37
N GLY A 15 -1.56 2.84 5.28
CA GLY A 15 -2.35 3.17 6.47
C GLY A 15 -1.67 4.15 7.43
N ARG A 16 -0.33 4.23 7.39
CA ARG A 16 0.46 5.19 8.18
C ARG A 16 0.76 6.49 7.42
N ASN A 17 0.27 6.62 6.19
CA ASN A 17 0.57 7.70 5.28
C ASN A 17 2.08 7.92 5.04
N ASP A 18 2.89 6.85 5.12
CA ASP A 18 4.35 6.91 5.00
C ASP A 18 4.78 6.76 3.54
N VAL A 19 4.75 7.88 2.80
CA VAL A 19 5.05 7.95 1.37
C VAL A 19 6.46 7.46 1.05
N ASP A 20 7.46 7.77 1.89
CA ASP A 20 8.85 7.37 1.67
C ASP A 20 9.04 5.87 1.83
N LEU A 21 8.39 5.27 2.83
CA LEU A 21 8.40 3.82 2.98
C LEU A 21 7.69 3.13 1.81
N CYS A 22 6.55 3.66 1.35
CA CYS A 22 5.87 3.14 0.17
C CYS A 22 6.80 3.15 -1.06
N ARG A 23 7.49 4.27 -1.33
CA ARG A 23 8.46 4.36 -2.45
C ARG A 23 9.57 3.32 -2.33
N ARG A 24 10.17 3.15 -1.15
CA ARG A 24 11.23 2.15 -0.91
C ARG A 24 10.73 0.73 -1.16
N LEU A 25 9.58 0.37 -0.60
CA LEU A 25 8.99 -0.96 -0.77
C LEU A 25 8.67 -1.24 -2.26
N LEU A 26 8.08 -0.28 -2.97
CA LEU A 26 7.83 -0.39 -4.41
C LEU A 26 9.14 -0.55 -5.21
N SER A 27 10.21 0.16 -4.83
CA SER A 27 11.52 0.03 -5.49
C SER A 27 12.16 -1.36 -5.32
N TYR A 28 11.77 -2.09 -4.27
CA TYR A 28 12.15 -3.49 -4.05
C TYR A 28 11.21 -4.50 -4.71
N GLY A 29 10.25 -4.05 -5.52
CA GLY A 29 9.30 -4.92 -6.22
C GLY A 29 8.13 -5.41 -5.34
N ALA A 30 7.79 -4.68 -4.27
CA ALA A 30 6.58 -4.98 -3.52
C ALA A 30 5.34 -4.81 -4.42
N ASP A 31 4.50 -5.84 -4.48
CA ASP A 31 3.25 -5.83 -5.25
C ASP A 31 2.16 -5.04 -4.50
N PRO A 32 1.65 -3.92 -5.05
CA PRO A 32 0.63 -3.10 -4.43
C PRO A 32 -0.79 -3.66 -4.55
N ASP A 33 -0.98 -4.72 -5.32
CA ASP A 33 -2.28 -5.30 -5.66
C ASP A 33 -2.59 -6.57 -4.84
N ILE A 34 -1.67 -7.01 -3.97
CA ILE A 34 -1.95 -8.04 -2.95
C ILE A 34 -2.96 -7.50 -1.94
N ALA A 35 -4.14 -8.12 -1.92
CA ALA A 35 -5.21 -7.81 -0.98
C ALA A 35 -4.98 -8.45 0.40
N ASP A 36 -5.37 -7.73 1.44
CA ASP A 36 -5.48 -8.26 2.79
C ASP A 36 -6.77 -9.08 3.00
N LYS A 37 -7.05 -9.51 4.23
CA LYS A 37 -8.25 -10.30 4.54
C LYS A 37 -9.57 -9.54 4.38
N LEU A 38 -9.53 -8.21 4.31
CA LEU A 38 -10.70 -7.39 4.02
C LEU A 38 -10.92 -7.23 2.51
N GLY A 39 -10.04 -7.79 1.68
CA GLY A 39 -10.09 -7.67 0.23
C GLY A 39 -9.47 -6.37 -0.29
N PHE A 40 -8.75 -5.62 0.55
CA PHE A 40 -8.16 -4.35 0.19
C PHE A 40 -6.65 -4.44 0.03
N SER A 41 -6.15 -3.97 -1.12
CA SER A 41 -4.73 -3.85 -1.41
C SER A 41 -4.19 -2.47 -1.00
N ALA A 42 -2.87 -2.30 -1.07
CA ALA A 42 -2.24 -1.01 -0.77
C ALA A 42 -2.73 0.09 -1.73
N ARG A 43 -2.85 -0.24 -3.02
CA ARG A 43 -3.45 0.65 -4.03
C ARG A 43 -4.87 1.04 -3.65
N LYS A 44 -5.69 0.05 -3.23
CA LYS A 44 -7.09 0.34 -2.90
C LYS A 44 -7.24 1.22 -1.67
N TYR A 45 -6.41 1.02 -0.65
CA TYR A 45 -6.37 1.92 0.50
C TYR A 45 -5.92 3.34 0.12
N ALA A 46 -4.94 3.48 -0.77
CA ALA A 46 -4.49 4.79 -1.23
C ALA A 46 -5.60 5.58 -1.92
N GLU A 47 -6.42 4.92 -2.76
CA GLU A 47 -7.60 5.52 -3.38
C GLU A 47 -8.65 5.98 -2.35
N LEU A 48 -8.89 5.18 -1.30
CA LEU A 48 -9.89 5.46 -0.26
C LEU A 48 -9.49 6.62 0.66
N PHE A 49 -8.19 6.80 0.92
CA PHE A 49 -7.71 7.84 1.83
C PHE A 49 -7.57 9.22 1.19
N HIS A 50 -7.86 9.35 -0.11
CA HIS A 50 -7.88 10.62 -0.84
C HIS A 50 -6.59 11.46 -0.69
N ASN A 51 -5.42 10.82 -0.54
CA ASN A 51 -4.12 11.50 -0.55
C ASN A 51 -3.54 11.46 -1.98
N PRO A 52 -3.47 12.61 -2.70
CA PRO A 52 -2.99 12.64 -4.08
C PRO A 52 -1.56 12.13 -4.24
N ASP A 53 -0.66 12.42 -3.30
CA ASP A 53 0.73 11.99 -3.36
C ASP A 53 0.84 10.47 -3.22
N MET A 54 0.04 9.89 -2.31
CA MET A 54 -0.02 8.45 -2.09
C MET A 54 -0.63 7.73 -3.28
N VAL A 55 -1.73 8.24 -3.84
CA VAL A 55 -2.36 7.71 -5.07
C VAL A 55 -1.37 7.79 -6.23
N GLY A 56 -0.62 8.88 -6.34
CA GLY A 56 0.40 9.08 -7.37
C GLY A 56 1.54 8.05 -7.34
N LEU A 57 1.80 7.40 -6.20
CA LEU A 57 2.79 6.31 -6.14
C LEU A 57 2.37 5.07 -6.92
N PHE A 58 1.06 4.85 -7.02
CA PHE A 58 0.50 3.66 -7.63
C PHE A 58 -0.02 3.93 -9.04
N ALA A 59 -0.12 5.19 -9.48
CA ALA A 59 -0.50 5.55 -10.84
C ALA A 59 0.58 5.12 -11.86
N ARG A 60 0.50 3.87 -12.33
CA ARG A 60 1.31 3.32 -13.42
C ARG A 60 0.57 2.19 -14.10
#